data_AF-A0AA39XKG8-F1
#
_entry.id   AF-A0AA39XKG8-F1
#
_cell.length_a   1.000
_cell.length_b   1.000
_cell.length_c   1.000
_cell.angle_alpha   90.00
_cell.angle_beta   90.00
_cell.angle_gamma   90.00
#
_symmetry.space_group_name_H-M   'P 1'
#
loop_
_entity.id
_entity.type
_entity.pdbx_description
1 polymer ?
#
loop_
_entity_poly.entity_id
_entity_poly.type
_entity_poly.pdbx_seq_one_letter_code
_entity_poly.pdbx_strand_id
1 'polypeptide(L)'
;MDGGEVSTYLSGLAVGDTVELRGPHLGFDVRGRLGTADRVVFLAGGTGIAPALQVVRALLGGDDRGQRGGVDGGVRKQALPSVSILWANRKRTDCAGCEQDEGGNDGDKSAIVSLLAEAKQRHGDRLKYACTVDEEGSFIGVGAITDATGLSPSLAAGSGSKPSSSWSSWFSWGMRKNSDTKAGSSAAAAVPITTRSIISSDGCVYHSAARLVFMAGHDSTDGGERKCECVDVHGKRAAAGGKNLLMVSGPEGFISAYAGAKILGAGGEVQGPLGGLVGNLKRRYPEFWADWMILKL
;
A
#
# COMPACT_ATOMS: atom_id res chain seq x y z
N MET A 1 8.60 1.56 31.01
CA MET A 1 9.25 1.00 29.81
C MET A 1 10.31 2.01 29.42
N ASP A 2 11.58 1.64 29.60
CA ASP A 2 12.68 2.46 29.12
C ASP A 2 12.54 2.56 27.59
N GLY A 3 12.61 3.79 27.05
CA GLY A 3 12.45 4.02 25.61
C GLY A 3 13.51 3.28 24.80
N GLY A 4 13.28 3.07 23.51
CA GLY A 4 14.29 2.45 22.63
C GLY A 4 15.59 3.27 22.65
N GLU A 5 16.74 2.61 22.69
CA GLU A 5 18.05 3.27 22.86
C GLU A 5 18.27 4.37 21.81
N VAL A 6 18.09 4.03 20.53
CA VAL A 6 18.28 4.97 19.42
C VAL A 6 17.23 6.08 19.42
N SER A 7 15.96 5.76 19.73
CA SER A 7 14.92 6.78 19.80
C SER A 7 15.18 7.79 20.92
N THR A 8 15.68 7.34 22.06
CA THR A 8 16.05 8.19 23.20
C THR A 8 17.27 9.05 22.89
N TYR A 9 18.27 8.46 22.21
CA TYR A 9 19.42 9.22 21.71
C TYR A 9 18.97 10.33 20.76
N LEU A 10 18.17 10.00 19.74
CA LEU A 10 17.72 10.98 18.74
C LEU A 10 16.85 12.09 19.33
N SER A 11 15.98 11.78 20.30
CA SER A 11 15.12 12.80 20.94
C SER A 11 15.89 13.74 21.87
N GLY A 12 17.09 13.35 22.32
CA GLY A 12 17.96 14.16 23.15
C GLY A 12 18.91 15.09 22.40
N LEU A 13 18.99 14.99 21.07
CA LEU A 13 19.89 15.81 20.24
C LEU A 13 19.38 17.24 20.09
N ALA A 14 20.30 18.21 20.17
CA ALA A 14 20.06 19.61 19.86
C ALA A 14 20.39 19.94 18.40
N VAL A 15 19.88 21.08 17.92
CA VAL A 15 20.26 21.63 16.62
C VAL A 15 21.76 21.93 16.63
N GLY A 16 22.50 21.29 15.71
CA GLY A 16 23.96 21.40 15.62
C GLY A 16 24.71 20.14 16.08
N ASP A 17 24.05 19.20 16.75
CA ASP A 17 24.66 17.94 17.14
C ASP A 17 24.98 17.05 15.94
N THR A 18 26.03 16.23 16.07
CA THR A 18 26.47 15.32 15.02
C THR A 18 25.76 13.98 15.13
N VAL A 19 25.29 13.45 13.99
CA VAL A 19 24.71 12.11 13.86
C VAL A 19 25.47 11.34 12.80
N GLU A 20 25.82 10.10 13.10
CA GLU A 20 26.40 9.19 12.12
C GLU A 20 25.31 8.53 11.27
N LEU A 21 25.47 8.55 9.95
CA LEU A 21 24.54 7.97 8.99
C LEU A 21 25.22 6.87 8.18
N ARG A 22 24.52 5.75 7.97
CA ARG A 22 24.92 4.67 7.06
C ARG A 22 23.82 4.43 6.02
N GLY A 23 24.21 4.11 4.80
CA GLY A 23 23.29 3.90 3.67
C GLY A 23 23.45 4.96 2.56
N PRO A 24 22.48 5.07 1.62
CA PRO A 24 21.15 4.46 1.68
C PRO A 24 21.16 2.95 1.46
N HIS A 25 20.36 2.23 2.23
CA HIS A 25 19.96 0.85 1.93
C HIS A 25 18.63 0.92 1.19
N LEU A 26 18.66 0.73 -0.14
CA LEU A 26 17.45 0.75 -0.95
C LEU A 26 16.58 -0.45 -0.57
N GLY A 27 15.28 -0.23 -0.35
CA GLY A 27 14.30 -1.30 -0.13
C GLY A 27 13.87 -1.96 -1.45
N PHE A 28 12.58 -2.25 -1.58
CA PHE A 28 12.02 -2.74 -2.84
C PHE A 28 11.83 -1.64 -3.88
N ASP A 29 12.12 -1.95 -5.15
CA ASP A 29 11.76 -1.12 -6.29
C ASP A 29 10.25 -1.21 -6.56
N VAL A 30 9.53 -0.28 -5.92
CA VAL A 30 8.08 -0.19 -6.02
C VAL A 30 7.63 0.11 -7.46
N ARG A 31 8.38 0.91 -8.23
CA ARG A 31 8.01 1.21 -9.63
C ARG A 31 8.20 0.00 -10.52
N GLY A 32 9.33 -0.70 -10.39
CA GLY A 32 9.62 -1.91 -11.16
C GLY A 32 8.61 -3.04 -10.92
N ARG A 33 8.15 -3.20 -9.68
CA ARG A 33 7.13 -4.20 -9.29
C ARG A 33 5.70 -3.80 -9.65
N LEU A 34 5.40 -2.50 -9.56
CA LEU A 34 4.10 -1.99 -9.96
C LEU A 34 3.95 -2.07 -11.49
N GLY A 35 4.98 -1.68 -12.25
CA GLY A 35 4.96 -1.72 -13.70
C GLY A 35 3.75 -1.00 -14.29
N THR A 36 2.91 -1.74 -15.03
CA THR A 36 1.64 -1.25 -15.61
C THR A 36 0.44 -1.35 -14.66
N ALA A 37 0.65 -1.86 -13.44
CA ALA A 37 -0.36 -1.89 -12.42
C ALA A 37 -0.62 -0.52 -11.80
N ASP A 38 -1.78 -0.36 -11.18
CA ASP A 38 -2.35 0.95 -10.84
C ASP A 38 -2.85 1.02 -9.40
N ARG A 39 -2.59 -0.01 -8.59
CA ARG A 39 -3.05 -0.05 -7.20
C ARG A 39 -1.95 -0.47 -6.24
N VAL A 40 -1.82 0.33 -5.18
CA VAL A 40 -0.99 0.06 -4.01
C VAL A 40 -1.84 0.19 -2.76
N VAL A 41 -1.74 -0.81 -1.88
CA VAL A 41 -2.35 -0.83 -0.55
C VAL A 41 -1.25 -0.97 0.48
N PHE A 42 -1.28 -0.16 1.52
CA PHE A 42 -0.31 -0.16 2.59
C PHE A 42 -1.02 -0.44 3.92
N LEU A 43 -0.58 -1.47 4.64
CA LEU A 43 -0.97 -1.74 6.01
C LEU A 43 0.20 -1.29 6.89
N ALA A 44 0.01 -0.19 7.60
CA ALA A 44 1.04 0.42 8.44
C ALA A 44 0.66 0.26 9.92
N GLY A 45 1.60 -0.20 10.75
CA GLY A 45 1.48 -0.22 12.21
C GLY A 45 2.48 0.76 12.84
N GLY A 46 1.99 1.74 13.60
CA GLY A 46 2.83 2.74 14.28
C GLY A 46 3.77 3.46 13.31
N THR A 47 5.08 3.41 13.58
CA THR A 47 6.12 4.03 12.75
C THR A 47 6.27 3.42 11.35
N GLY A 48 5.64 2.26 11.08
CA GLY A 48 5.56 1.63 9.76
C GLY A 48 4.85 2.50 8.69
N ILE A 49 4.27 3.64 9.08
CA ILE A 49 3.75 4.67 8.17
C ILE A 49 4.84 5.35 7.34
N ALA A 50 6.08 5.43 7.84
CA ALA A 50 7.16 6.13 7.15
C ALA A 50 7.47 5.54 5.76
N PRO A 51 7.63 4.20 5.60
CA PRO A 51 7.69 3.57 4.29
C PRO A 51 6.48 3.87 3.38
N ALA A 52 5.27 3.96 3.92
CA ALA A 52 4.08 4.30 3.13
C ALA A 52 4.17 5.71 2.53
N LEU A 53 4.62 6.69 3.32
CA LEU A 53 4.84 8.07 2.85
C LEU A 53 5.93 8.13 1.77
N GLN A 54 6.98 7.33 1.88
CA GLN A 54 8.00 7.21 0.83
C GLN A 54 7.41 6.67 -0.47
N VAL A 55 6.52 5.67 -0.39
CA VAL A 55 5.80 5.14 -1.55
C VAL A 55 4.87 6.17 -2.18
N VAL A 56 4.12 6.92 -1.38
CA VAL A 56 3.28 8.03 -1.88
C VAL A 56 4.14 9.04 -2.63
N ARG A 57 5.25 9.48 -2.05
CA ARG A 57 6.17 10.42 -2.72
C ARG A 57 6.76 9.84 -3.99
N ALA A 58 7.18 8.58 -3.97
CA ALA A 58 7.77 7.92 -5.13
C ALA A 58 6.76 7.78 -6.27
N LEU A 59 5.50 7.40 -6.00
CA LEU A 59 4.53 7.09 -7.03
C LEU A 59 3.68 8.28 -7.48
N LEU A 60 3.36 9.21 -6.57
CA LEU A 60 2.43 10.32 -6.82
C LEU A 60 3.13 11.68 -6.88
N GLY A 61 4.33 11.81 -6.33
CA GLY A 61 5.05 13.09 -6.22
C GLY A 61 5.49 13.73 -7.54
N GLY A 62 5.35 13.02 -8.67
CA GLY A 62 5.82 13.49 -9.98
C GLY A 62 7.35 13.42 -10.13
N ASP A 63 7.82 13.33 -11.37
CA ASP A 63 9.24 13.32 -11.71
C ASP A 63 9.85 14.72 -11.59
N ASP A 64 10.20 15.16 -10.38
CA ASP A 64 11.23 16.20 -10.20
C ASP A 64 12.63 15.70 -10.63
N ARG A 65 12.77 14.40 -10.93
CA ARG A 65 13.99 13.77 -11.45
C ARG A 65 14.05 13.66 -12.98
N GLY A 66 12.96 13.99 -13.69
CA GLY A 66 12.86 13.87 -15.15
C GLY A 66 13.61 14.94 -15.96
N GLN A 67 14.28 15.90 -15.32
CA GLN A 67 15.09 16.93 -16.00
C GLN A 67 16.60 16.62 -16.06
N ARG A 68 17.06 15.50 -15.49
CA ARG A 68 18.47 15.09 -15.59
C ARG A 68 18.61 13.66 -16.11
N GLY A 69 18.36 13.46 -17.40
CA GLY A 69 18.90 12.31 -18.12
C GLY A 69 17.96 11.73 -19.18
N GLY A 70 18.27 11.98 -20.44
CA GLY A 70 17.94 11.08 -21.55
C GLY A 70 16.71 11.47 -22.38
N VAL A 71 17.00 12.00 -23.55
CA VAL A 71 16.13 11.94 -24.73
C VAL A 71 15.91 10.47 -25.07
N ASP A 72 14.67 9.98 -25.08
CA ASP A 72 14.16 9.07 -26.13
C ASP A 72 12.70 8.65 -25.90
N GLY A 73 11.89 8.83 -26.94
CA GLY A 73 10.67 8.07 -27.19
C GLY A 73 9.45 8.44 -26.35
N GLY A 74 8.43 9.02 -27.00
CA GLY A 74 7.14 9.32 -26.39
C GLY A 74 6.46 8.11 -25.73
N VAL A 75 6.72 7.90 -24.45
CA VAL A 75 5.95 7.00 -23.59
C VAL A 75 4.72 7.78 -23.16
N ARG A 76 3.53 7.25 -23.47
CA ARG A 76 2.25 7.78 -22.99
C ARG A 76 2.37 8.02 -21.49
N LYS A 77 2.08 9.25 -21.04
CA LYS A 77 2.07 9.63 -19.61
C LYS A 77 1.16 8.64 -18.87
N GLN A 78 1.74 7.62 -18.24
CA GLN A 78 0.97 6.60 -17.55
C GLN A 78 0.16 7.26 -16.45
N ALA A 79 -1.12 6.92 -16.35
CA ALA A 79 -1.97 7.44 -15.30
C ALA A 79 -1.35 7.06 -13.94
N LEU A 80 -1.26 8.03 -13.03
CA LEU A 80 -0.72 7.79 -11.70
C LEU A 80 -1.54 6.70 -10.98
N PRO A 81 -0.89 5.81 -10.22
CA PRO A 81 -1.60 4.76 -9.50
C PRO A 81 -2.47 5.34 -8.38
N SER A 82 -3.34 4.49 -7.83
CA SER A 82 -4.05 4.73 -6.58
C SER A 82 -3.27 4.13 -5.41
N VAL A 83 -3.14 4.87 -4.32
CA VAL A 83 -2.50 4.46 -3.07
C VAL A 83 -3.51 4.54 -1.94
N SER A 84 -3.74 3.43 -1.25
CA SER A 84 -4.57 3.36 -0.05
C SER A 84 -3.72 2.98 1.16
N ILE A 85 -3.80 3.76 2.25
CA ILE A 85 -3.05 3.51 3.49
C ILE A 85 -4.04 3.19 4.61
N LEU A 86 -3.90 2.03 5.24
CA LEU A 86 -4.60 1.65 6.46
C LEU A 86 -3.59 1.70 7.60
N TRP A 87 -3.73 2.69 8.50
CA TRP A 87 -2.73 3.00 9.53
C TRP A 87 -3.25 2.68 10.94
N ALA A 88 -2.75 1.59 11.51
CA ALA A 88 -3.05 1.18 12.87
C ALA A 88 -2.14 1.90 13.87
N ASN A 89 -2.76 2.44 14.91
CA ASN A 89 -2.13 3.18 15.99
C ASN A 89 -2.55 2.60 17.32
N ARG A 90 -1.68 2.74 18.33
CA ARG A 90 -2.03 2.30 19.68
C ARG A 90 -2.98 3.29 20.35
N LYS A 91 -2.67 4.59 20.26
CA LYS A 91 -3.40 5.68 20.92
C LYS A 91 -3.96 6.67 19.91
N ARG A 92 -5.06 7.33 20.27
CA ARG A 92 -5.66 8.40 19.46
C ARG A 92 -4.70 9.54 19.16
N THR A 93 -3.85 9.89 20.14
CA THR A 93 -2.87 10.97 20.04
C THR A 93 -1.86 10.75 18.91
N ASP A 94 -1.56 9.50 18.56
CA ASP A 94 -0.59 9.17 17.50
C ASP A 94 -1.12 9.58 16.12
N CYS A 95 -2.45 9.53 15.95
CA CYS A 95 -3.16 9.86 14.71
C CYS A 95 -4.23 10.95 14.93
N ALA A 96 -3.96 11.90 15.83
CA ALA A 96 -4.89 12.98 16.12
C ALA A 96 -5.29 13.73 14.83
N GLY A 97 -6.61 13.88 14.63
CA GLY A 97 -7.19 14.49 13.44
C GLY A 97 -7.23 13.61 12.18
N CYS A 98 -7.00 12.31 12.29
CA CYS A 98 -7.15 11.37 11.16
C CYS A 98 -8.63 11.15 10.76
N GLU A 99 -9.57 11.54 11.62
CA GLU A 99 -10.99 11.60 11.28
C GLU A 99 -11.22 12.76 10.31
N GLN A 100 -11.86 12.47 9.17
CA GLN A 100 -12.16 13.45 8.12
C GLN A 100 -13.36 14.34 8.51
N ASP A 101 -13.40 14.87 9.72
CA ASP A 101 -14.30 15.99 9.98
C ASP A 101 -13.66 17.24 9.36
N GLU A 102 -14.19 17.70 8.23
CA GLU A 102 -13.85 18.98 7.56
C GLU A 102 -14.11 20.23 8.45
N GLY A 103 -14.27 20.06 9.76
CA GLY A 103 -14.47 21.09 10.76
C GLY A 103 -13.61 20.94 12.03
N GLY A 104 -12.66 19.99 12.07
CA GLY A 104 -11.70 19.88 13.16
C GLY A 104 -10.69 21.03 13.13
N ASN A 105 -10.43 21.67 14.26
CA ASN A 105 -9.47 22.76 14.36
C ASN A 105 -8.07 22.26 13.93
N ASP A 106 -7.46 22.92 12.95
CA ASP A 106 -6.23 22.45 12.28
C ASP A 106 -5.02 22.33 13.24
N GLY A 107 -5.10 22.97 14.41
CA GLY A 107 -4.07 22.99 15.44
C GLY A 107 -3.89 21.70 16.26
N ASP A 108 -4.84 20.76 16.21
CA ASP A 108 -4.78 19.52 17.03
C ASP A 108 -4.33 18.28 16.23
N LYS A 109 -3.96 18.44 14.95
CA LYS A 109 -3.54 17.33 14.11
C LYS A 109 -2.12 16.88 14.43
N SER A 110 -1.88 15.57 14.41
CA SER A 110 -0.50 15.07 14.48
C SER A 110 0.25 15.43 13.20
N ALA A 111 1.56 15.68 13.29
CA ALA A 111 2.36 16.11 12.13
C ALA A 111 2.26 15.13 10.95
N ILE A 112 2.15 13.82 11.22
CA ILE A 112 1.99 12.78 10.19
C ILE A 112 0.62 12.89 9.52
N VAL A 113 -0.45 13.15 10.28
CA VAL A 113 -1.79 13.37 9.73
C VAL A 113 -1.81 14.62 8.86
N SER A 114 -1.16 15.71 9.27
CA SER A 114 -1.03 16.91 8.43
C SER A 114 -0.32 16.62 7.11
N LEU A 115 0.78 15.86 7.13
CA LEU A 115 1.47 15.42 5.91
C LEU A 115 0.57 14.56 5.00
N LEU A 116 -0.23 13.66 5.58
CA LEU A 116 -1.19 12.83 4.82
C LEU A 116 -2.31 13.68 4.22
N ALA A 117 -2.82 14.65 4.97
CA ALA A 117 -3.87 15.56 4.52
C ALA A 117 -3.37 16.44 3.37
N GLU A 118 -2.18 17.02 3.48
CA GLU A 118 -1.54 17.79 2.39
C GLU A 118 -1.31 16.93 1.15
N ALA A 119 -0.81 15.69 1.32
CA ALA A 119 -0.62 14.77 0.22
C ALA A 119 -1.97 14.39 -0.43
N LYS A 120 -3.02 14.19 0.36
CA LYS A 120 -4.37 13.90 -0.14
C LYS A 120 -4.94 15.09 -0.90
N GLN A 121 -4.78 16.30 -0.40
CA GLN A 121 -5.19 17.52 -1.10
C GLN A 121 -4.46 17.67 -2.44
N ARG A 122 -3.17 17.36 -2.49
CA ARG A 122 -2.34 17.43 -3.71
C ARG A 122 -2.72 16.37 -4.76
N HIS A 123 -3.09 15.17 -4.31
CA HIS A 123 -3.28 14.01 -5.20
C HIS A 123 -4.75 13.57 -5.36
N GLY A 124 -5.69 14.23 -4.67
CA GLY A 124 -7.12 13.94 -4.71
C GLY A 124 -7.43 12.48 -4.39
N ASP A 125 -8.33 11.88 -5.18
CA ASP A 125 -8.78 10.50 -5.00
C ASP A 125 -7.71 9.42 -5.23
N ARG A 126 -6.52 9.82 -5.72
CA ARG A 126 -5.38 8.91 -5.87
C ARG A 126 -4.77 8.53 -4.53
N LEU A 127 -4.95 9.33 -3.48
CA LEU A 127 -4.51 8.99 -2.14
C LEU A 127 -5.70 8.86 -1.19
N LYS A 128 -5.83 7.67 -0.61
CA LYS A 128 -6.78 7.37 0.46
C LYS A 128 -6.00 6.93 1.69
N TYR A 129 -6.42 7.39 2.86
CA TYR A 129 -5.90 6.88 4.11
C TYR A 129 -7.01 6.76 5.15
N ALA A 130 -6.85 5.83 6.07
CA ALA A 130 -7.72 5.64 7.23
C ALA A 130 -6.88 5.20 8.42
N CYS A 131 -7.30 5.59 9.64
CA CYS A 131 -6.64 5.19 10.87
C CYS A 131 -7.50 4.25 11.70
N THR A 132 -6.85 3.37 12.45
CA THR A 132 -7.47 2.60 13.52
C THR A 132 -6.69 2.82 14.82
N VAL A 133 -7.37 2.70 15.95
CA VAL A 133 -6.86 2.92 17.30
C VAL A 133 -7.16 1.70 18.17
N ASP A 134 -6.11 1.01 18.59
CA ASP A 134 -6.21 -0.25 19.34
C ASP A 134 -6.87 -0.06 20.72
N GLU A 135 -6.52 1.00 21.46
CA GLU A 135 -7.12 1.30 22.78
C GLU A 135 -8.62 1.66 22.69
N GLU A 136 -9.12 1.96 21.49
CA GLU A 136 -10.54 2.19 21.21
C GLU A 136 -11.24 0.96 20.62
N GLY A 137 -10.53 -0.16 20.51
CA GLY A 137 -11.07 -1.42 19.97
C GLY A 137 -11.31 -1.39 18.46
N SER A 138 -10.65 -0.50 17.71
CA SER A 138 -10.74 -0.45 16.26
C SER A 138 -9.48 -1.02 15.61
N PHE A 139 -9.66 -1.88 14.62
CA PHE A 139 -8.58 -2.65 13.99
C PHE A 139 -8.75 -2.71 12.47
N ILE A 140 -7.65 -2.93 11.74
CA ILE A 140 -7.72 -3.17 10.30
C ILE A 140 -8.32 -4.56 10.07
N GLY A 141 -9.61 -4.60 9.75
CA GLY A 141 -10.32 -5.84 9.47
C GLY A 141 -10.22 -6.32 8.03
N VAL A 142 -10.76 -7.51 7.77
CA VAL A 142 -10.89 -8.07 6.41
C VAL A 142 -11.63 -7.10 5.47
N GLY A 143 -12.71 -6.48 5.93
CA GLY A 143 -13.49 -5.52 5.14
C GLY A 143 -12.66 -4.35 4.62
N ALA A 144 -11.87 -3.72 5.50
CA ALA A 144 -11.00 -2.61 5.11
C ALA A 144 -9.96 -3.05 4.05
N ILE A 145 -9.40 -4.26 4.18
CA ILE A 145 -8.47 -4.82 3.20
C ILE A 145 -9.18 -5.10 1.87
N THR A 146 -10.37 -5.70 1.89
CA THR A 146 -11.12 -5.99 0.65
C THR A 146 -11.53 -4.72 -0.07
N ASP A 147 -11.95 -3.69 0.65
CA ASP A 147 -12.34 -2.40 0.07
C ASP A 147 -11.13 -1.67 -0.53
N ALA A 148 -10.02 -1.61 0.20
CA ALA A 148 -8.78 -0.97 -0.28
C ALA A 148 -8.21 -1.70 -1.52
N THR A 149 -8.28 -3.03 -1.54
CA THR A 149 -7.83 -3.84 -2.68
C THR A 149 -8.84 -3.87 -3.83
N GLY A 150 -10.10 -3.49 -3.59
CA GLY A 150 -11.17 -3.57 -4.59
C GLY A 150 -11.65 -5.00 -4.83
N LEU A 151 -11.38 -5.92 -3.89
CA LEU A 151 -11.91 -7.27 -3.92
C LEU A 151 -13.43 -7.22 -3.65
N SER A 152 -14.24 -7.43 -4.68
CA SER A 152 -15.69 -7.55 -4.54
C SER A 152 -16.08 -9.01 -4.26
N PRO A 153 -16.59 -9.37 -3.07
CA PRO A 153 -16.89 -10.75 -2.71
C PRO A 153 -18.02 -11.37 -3.56
N SER A 154 -18.82 -10.57 -4.26
CA SER A 154 -19.95 -11.03 -5.08
C SER A 154 -19.56 -11.59 -6.46
N LEU A 155 -18.31 -11.39 -6.91
CA LEU A 155 -17.83 -11.91 -8.20
C LEU A 155 -17.19 -13.31 -8.10
N ALA A 156 -17.07 -13.88 -6.90
CA ALA A 156 -16.36 -15.14 -6.65
C ALA A 156 -17.24 -16.29 -6.12
N ALA A 157 -18.56 -16.11 -6.06
CA ALA A 157 -19.48 -17.14 -5.57
C ALA A 157 -20.65 -17.36 -6.54
N GLY A 158 -20.64 -18.52 -7.20
CA GLY A 158 -21.83 -19.09 -7.82
C GLY A 158 -22.91 -19.35 -6.75
N SER A 159 -24.17 -19.08 -7.14
CA SER A 159 -25.44 -19.35 -6.46
C SER A 159 -25.39 -19.89 -5.01
N GLY A 160 -25.86 -19.09 -4.04
CA GLY A 160 -26.33 -19.67 -2.77
C GLY A 160 -26.33 -18.73 -1.57
N SER A 161 -27.53 -18.27 -1.21
CA SER A 161 -27.94 -17.64 0.07
C SER A 161 -27.33 -16.27 0.45
N LYS A 162 -28.22 -15.30 0.68
CA LYS A 162 -27.94 -14.01 1.33
C LYS A 162 -27.59 -14.26 2.81
N PRO A 163 -26.46 -13.74 3.33
CA PRO A 163 -26.31 -13.55 4.77
C PRO A 163 -26.85 -12.18 5.19
N SER A 164 -27.64 -12.23 6.26
CA SER A 164 -28.30 -11.11 6.92
C SER A 164 -27.31 -10.13 7.57
N SER A 165 -27.66 -8.86 7.41
CA SER A 165 -27.32 -7.66 8.20
C SER A 165 -26.54 -7.84 9.51
N SER A 166 -25.38 -7.16 9.62
CA SER A 166 -25.01 -6.28 10.76
C SER A 166 -23.56 -5.76 10.64
N TRP A 167 -23.23 -5.05 9.55
CA TRP A 167 -21.96 -4.29 9.45
C TRP A 167 -22.00 -3.13 8.42
N SER A 168 -23.18 -2.79 7.89
CA SER A 168 -23.39 -1.73 6.90
C SER A 168 -23.48 -0.32 7.52
N SER A 169 -22.76 -0.03 8.60
CA SER A 169 -22.77 1.28 9.27
C SER A 169 -21.59 2.19 8.91
N TRP A 170 -20.68 1.77 8.03
CA TRP A 170 -19.64 2.65 7.45
C TRP A 170 -20.03 3.26 6.09
N PHE A 171 -21.20 2.90 5.52
CA PHE A 171 -21.70 3.40 4.23
C PHE A 171 -22.69 4.57 4.35
N SER A 172 -22.45 5.53 5.24
CA SER A 172 -23.30 6.74 5.34
C SER A 172 -22.51 8.04 5.50
N TRP A 173 -21.42 8.19 4.75
CA TRP A 173 -20.76 9.47 4.55
C TRP A 173 -20.82 9.85 3.07
N GLY A 174 -21.73 10.78 2.73
CA GLY A 174 -21.92 11.27 1.37
C GLY A 174 -23.32 11.73 0.94
N MET A 175 -24.32 11.87 1.84
CA MET A 175 -25.61 12.48 1.47
C MET A 175 -26.14 13.40 2.58
N ARG A 176 -25.87 14.72 2.47
CA ARG A 176 -26.64 15.73 3.20
C ARG A 176 -28.02 15.83 2.57
N LYS A 177 -29.07 15.69 3.41
CA LYS A 177 -30.44 16.09 3.07
C LYS A 177 -30.47 17.60 2.87
N ASN A 178 -30.75 18.06 1.67
CA ASN A 178 -31.35 19.37 1.45
C ASN A 178 -32.53 19.20 0.50
N SER A 179 -33.66 19.78 0.87
CA SER A 179 -34.96 19.70 0.21
C SER A 179 -34.94 20.30 -1.19
N ASP A 180 -35.76 19.69 -2.05
CA ASP A 180 -36.30 20.19 -3.32
C ASP A 180 -35.31 20.56 -4.43
N THR A 181 -35.05 19.61 -5.33
CA THR A 181 -35.28 19.75 -6.80
C THR A 181 -34.88 18.48 -7.56
N LYS A 182 -35.56 18.24 -8.69
CA LYS A 182 -35.57 17.01 -9.51
C LYS A 182 -34.23 16.66 -10.20
N ALA A 183 -34.06 15.33 -10.36
CA ALA A 183 -33.45 14.59 -11.48
C ALA A 183 -31.93 14.56 -11.67
N GLY A 184 -31.41 13.34 -11.84
CA GLY A 184 -30.09 13.06 -12.42
C GLY A 184 -29.35 11.89 -11.79
N SER A 185 -29.79 10.64 -12.04
CA SER A 185 -28.99 9.45 -11.68
C SER A 185 -27.74 9.37 -12.55
N SER A 186 -26.56 9.52 -11.96
CA SER A 186 -25.29 9.11 -12.55
C SER A 186 -24.66 8.04 -11.67
N ALA A 187 -24.84 6.78 -12.10
CA ALA A 187 -24.18 5.62 -11.51
C ALA A 187 -22.66 5.75 -11.67
N ALA A 188 -21.91 5.55 -10.59
CA ALA A 188 -20.47 5.38 -10.64
C ALA A 188 -20.16 4.18 -11.54
N ALA A 189 -19.58 4.44 -12.71
CA ALA A 189 -19.20 3.41 -13.65
C ALA A 189 -18.16 2.49 -13.02
N ALA A 190 -18.52 1.22 -12.83
CA ALA A 190 -17.57 0.16 -12.56
C ALA A 190 -16.53 0.17 -13.69
N VAL A 191 -15.27 0.43 -13.35
CA VAL A 191 -14.16 0.32 -14.29
C VAL A 191 -14.08 -1.16 -14.70
N PRO A 192 -14.22 -1.50 -16.00
CA PRO A 192 -14.13 -2.88 -16.42
C PRO A 192 -12.73 -3.41 -16.09
N ILE A 193 -12.69 -4.63 -15.56
CA ILE A 193 -11.47 -5.43 -15.44
C ILE A 193 -10.97 -5.65 -16.88
N THR A 194 -10.10 -4.77 -17.38
CA THR A 194 -9.33 -5.07 -18.59
C THR A 194 -8.41 -6.21 -18.23
N THR A 195 -8.71 -7.40 -18.75
CA THR A 195 -7.88 -8.60 -18.67
C THR A 195 -6.46 -8.21 -19.08
N ARG A 196 -5.56 -8.01 -18.10
CA ARG A 196 -4.20 -7.56 -18.38
C ARG A 196 -3.47 -8.67 -19.14
N SER A 197 -3.05 -8.36 -20.36
CA SER A 197 -2.43 -9.31 -21.31
C SER A 197 -0.96 -9.62 -21.00
N ILE A 198 -0.55 -9.60 -19.73
CA ILE A 198 0.84 -9.84 -19.29
C ILE A 198 0.89 -11.10 -18.44
N ILE A 199 1.66 -12.08 -18.90
CA ILE A 199 1.94 -13.30 -18.14
C ILE A 199 3.21 -13.03 -17.34
N SER A 200 3.06 -12.96 -16.01
CA SER A 200 4.21 -12.87 -15.11
C SER A 200 4.96 -14.20 -15.14
N SER A 201 6.27 -14.16 -15.38
CA SER A 201 7.11 -15.36 -15.32
C SER A 201 7.51 -15.64 -13.86
N ASP A 202 7.43 -16.89 -13.44
CA ASP A 202 7.88 -17.33 -12.11
C ASP A 202 9.39 -17.08 -11.88
N GLY A 203 10.14 -16.81 -12.94
CA GLY A 203 11.55 -16.41 -12.90
C GLY A 203 11.79 -14.92 -12.65
N CYS A 204 10.80 -14.04 -12.86
CA CYS A 204 11.02 -12.59 -12.80
C CYS A 204 11.26 -12.10 -11.36
N VAL A 205 12.34 -11.35 -11.15
CA VAL A 205 12.70 -10.75 -9.85
C VAL A 205 11.60 -9.84 -9.28
N TYR A 206 10.90 -9.11 -10.16
CA TYR A 206 9.86 -8.16 -9.74
C TYR A 206 8.47 -8.78 -9.57
N HIS A 207 8.11 -9.77 -10.40
CA HIS A 207 6.72 -10.24 -10.52
C HIS A 207 6.53 -11.71 -10.15
N SER A 208 7.53 -12.37 -9.55
CA SER A 208 7.40 -13.72 -9.01
C SER A 208 7.15 -13.72 -7.51
N ALA A 209 5.92 -14.07 -7.12
CA ALA A 209 5.57 -14.28 -5.72
C ALA A 209 6.35 -15.46 -5.10
N ALA A 210 6.68 -16.48 -5.90
CA ALA A 210 7.46 -17.63 -5.45
C ALA A 210 8.89 -17.24 -5.08
N ARG A 211 9.53 -16.38 -5.88
CA ARG A 211 10.86 -15.86 -5.57
C ARG A 211 10.85 -14.93 -4.36
N LEU A 212 9.82 -14.09 -4.24
CA LEU A 212 9.72 -13.09 -3.19
C LEU A 212 9.86 -13.70 -1.79
N VAL A 213 9.29 -14.89 -1.55
CA VAL A 213 9.37 -15.62 -0.27
C VAL A 213 10.82 -15.76 0.24
N PHE A 214 11.79 -15.88 -0.66
CA PHE A 214 13.20 -16.09 -0.33
C PHE A 214 14.05 -14.80 -0.42
N MET A 215 13.44 -13.66 -0.73
CA MET A 215 14.15 -12.39 -0.84
C MET A 215 14.31 -11.73 0.54
N ALA A 216 15.44 -11.05 0.74
CA ALA A 216 15.61 -10.13 1.86
C ALA A 216 14.61 -8.96 1.79
N GLY A 217 14.55 -8.12 2.82
CA GLY A 217 13.73 -6.90 2.88
C GLY A 217 14.12 -5.79 1.89
N HIS A 218 14.94 -6.09 0.89
CA HIS A 218 15.42 -5.16 -0.11
C HIS A 218 15.71 -5.85 -1.44
N ASP A 219 15.67 -5.09 -2.54
CA ASP A 219 16.26 -5.53 -3.79
C ASP A 219 17.79 -5.35 -3.71
N SER A 220 18.58 -6.27 -4.30
CA SER A 220 20.04 -6.12 -4.28
C SER A 220 20.50 -4.97 -5.18
N THR A 221 21.51 -4.23 -4.71
CA THR A 221 22.00 -2.98 -5.29
C THR A 221 23.08 -3.17 -6.34
N ASP A 222 23.40 -4.41 -6.72
CA ASP A 222 24.40 -4.73 -7.73
C ASP A 222 23.95 -4.04 -9.04
N GLY A 223 24.69 -3.02 -9.45
CA GLY A 223 24.32 -1.99 -10.45
C GLY A 223 24.07 -2.46 -11.88
N GLY A 224 23.75 -3.75 -12.10
CA GLY A 224 23.09 -4.20 -13.31
C GLY A 224 21.63 -3.79 -13.27
N GLU A 225 21.20 -2.99 -14.23
CA GLU A 225 19.80 -2.66 -14.51
C GLU A 225 19.00 -3.97 -14.64
N ARG A 226 18.39 -4.46 -13.56
CA ARG A 226 17.63 -5.72 -13.57
C ARG A 226 16.37 -5.46 -14.37
N LYS A 227 16.36 -5.92 -15.62
CA LYS A 227 15.21 -5.73 -16.52
C LYS A 227 14.13 -6.76 -16.19
N CYS A 228 12.89 -6.31 -16.22
CA CYS A 228 11.73 -7.20 -16.16
C CYS A 228 11.83 -8.27 -17.27
N GLU A 229 11.62 -9.52 -16.91
CA GLU A 229 11.66 -10.68 -17.82
C GLU A 229 10.25 -11.22 -18.15
N CYS A 230 9.20 -10.46 -17.83
CA CYS A 230 7.84 -10.86 -18.14
C CYS A 230 7.56 -10.80 -19.64
N VAL A 231 6.62 -11.62 -20.09
CA VAL A 231 6.17 -11.69 -21.48
C VAL A 231 4.69 -11.35 -21.58
N ASP A 232 4.27 -10.83 -22.73
CA ASP A 232 2.86 -10.69 -23.07
C ASP A 232 2.25 -12.05 -23.48
N VAL A 233 0.94 -12.07 -23.70
CA VAL A 233 0.21 -13.26 -24.20
C VAL A 233 0.71 -13.77 -25.56
N HIS A 234 1.51 -13.00 -26.27
CA HIS A 234 2.11 -13.36 -27.56
C HIS A 234 3.59 -13.78 -27.43
N GLY A 235 4.10 -13.94 -26.19
CA GLY A 235 5.48 -14.35 -25.92
C GLY A 235 6.51 -13.26 -26.17
N LYS A 236 6.11 -12.01 -26.41
CA LYS A 236 7.05 -10.89 -26.56
C LYS A 236 7.37 -10.30 -25.20
N ARG A 237 8.62 -9.84 -25.01
CA ARG A 237 9.01 -9.16 -23.76
C ARG A 237 8.10 -7.97 -23.50
N ALA A 238 7.41 -8.00 -22.37
CA ALA A 238 6.60 -6.89 -21.91
C ALA A 238 7.54 -5.79 -21.40
N ALA A 239 7.53 -4.61 -22.04
CA ALA A 239 8.39 -3.48 -21.68
C ALA A 239 8.21 -3.03 -20.22
N ALA A 240 7.04 -3.28 -19.64
CA ALA A 240 6.79 -3.23 -18.21
C ALA A 240 5.81 -4.35 -17.86
N GLY A 241 6.17 -5.19 -16.89
CA GLY A 241 5.23 -6.15 -16.29
C GLY A 241 4.16 -5.43 -15.45
N GLY A 242 3.81 -5.99 -14.31
CA GLY A 242 3.13 -5.22 -13.27
C GLY A 242 2.18 -6.04 -12.41
N LYS A 243 2.34 -5.91 -11.10
CA LYS A 243 1.40 -6.46 -10.12
C LYS A 243 0.93 -5.34 -9.20
N ASN A 244 -0.32 -5.41 -8.79
CA ASN A 244 -0.80 -4.54 -7.71
C ASN A 244 0.00 -4.86 -6.44
N LEU A 245 0.25 -3.88 -5.59
CA LEU A 245 1.11 -4.07 -4.43
C LEU A 245 0.29 -3.99 -3.15
N LEU A 246 0.43 -4.98 -2.27
CA LEU A 246 0.03 -4.87 -0.87
C LEU A 246 1.28 -4.91 -0.01
N MET A 247 1.55 -3.85 0.73
CA MET A 247 2.74 -3.71 1.56
C MET A 247 2.32 -3.69 3.02
N VAL A 248 3.03 -4.43 3.87
CA VAL A 248 2.76 -4.48 5.32
C VAL A 248 4.02 -4.05 6.05
N SER A 249 3.94 -2.98 6.85
CA SER A 249 5.06 -2.48 7.64
C SER A 249 4.63 -2.14 9.05
N GLY A 250 5.44 -2.54 10.03
CA GLY A 250 5.19 -2.28 11.45
C GLY A 250 5.96 -3.25 12.33
N PRO A 251 5.66 -3.30 13.63
CA PRO A 251 6.26 -4.27 14.55
C PRO A 251 6.07 -5.72 14.07
N GLU A 252 6.95 -6.63 14.48
CA GLU A 252 6.90 -8.04 14.04
C GLU A 252 5.53 -8.69 14.26
N GLY A 253 4.89 -8.43 15.40
CA GLY A 253 3.54 -8.92 15.70
C GLY A 253 2.48 -8.40 14.72
N PHE A 254 2.61 -7.14 14.27
CA PHE A 254 1.74 -6.56 13.25
C PHE A 254 1.96 -7.25 11.89
N ILE A 255 3.22 -7.37 11.44
CA ILE A 255 3.54 -8.06 10.18
C ILE A 255 3.02 -9.50 10.20
N SER A 256 3.24 -10.22 11.30
CA SER A 256 2.80 -11.60 11.46
C SER A 256 1.29 -11.76 11.38
N ALA A 257 0.54 -10.87 12.04
CA ALA A 257 -0.93 -10.88 12.02
C ALA A 257 -1.53 -10.67 10.61
N TYR A 258 -0.94 -9.77 9.81
CA TYR A 258 -1.49 -9.41 8.50
C TYR A 258 -0.93 -10.24 7.34
N ALA A 259 0.38 -10.52 7.32
CA ALA A 259 1.05 -11.17 6.19
C ALA A 259 1.84 -12.43 6.59
N GLY A 260 1.84 -12.83 7.87
CA GLY A 260 2.64 -13.93 8.39
C GLY A 260 4.09 -13.51 8.67
N ALA A 261 4.74 -14.22 9.60
CA ALA A 261 6.09 -13.91 10.03
C ALA A 261 7.10 -13.93 8.87
N LYS A 262 8.10 -13.06 8.95
CA LYS A 262 9.35 -13.22 8.21
C LYS A 262 10.14 -14.38 8.82
N ILE A 263 11.11 -14.93 8.08
CA ILE A 263 11.92 -16.07 8.53
C ILE A 263 13.40 -15.81 8.29
N LEU A 264 14.26 -16.53 9.00
CA LEU A 264 15.70 -16.50 8.72
C LEU A 264 16.02 -17.39 7.50
N GLY A 265 16.75 -16.85 6.52
CA GLY A 265 17.14 -17.55 5.29
C GLY A 265 18.28 -16.82 4.56
N ALA A 266 19.10 -17.56 3.80
CA ALA A 266 20.19 -17.00 2.98
C ALA A 266 21.14 -16.02 3.71
N GLY A 267 21.42 -16.27 5.00
CA GLY A 267 22.33 -15.44 5.81
C GLY A 267 21.71 -14.19 6.42
N GLY A 268 20.38 -14.02 6.35
CA GLY A 268 19.67 -12.89 6.97
C GLY A 268 18.16 -13.14 7.12
N GLU A 269 17.39 -12.10 7.39
CA GLU A 269 15.92 -12.16 7.41
C GLU A 269 15.38 -12.07 5.97
N VAL A 270 14.46 -12.97 5.61
CA VAL A 270 13.76 -13.01 4.32
C VAL A 270 12.24 -12.88 4.51
N GLN A 271 11.52 -12.56 3.43
CA GLN A 271 10.07 -12.36 3.43
C GLN A 271 9.29 -13.52 4.07
N GLY A 272 9.68 -14.77 3.82
CA GLY A 272 8.99 -15.95 4.31
C GLY A 272 7.61 -16.17 3.68
N PRO A 273 6.93 -17.29 4.01
CA PRO A 273 5.64 -17.63 3.42
C PRO A 273 4.56 -16.60 3.79
N LEU A 274 3.57 -16.46 2.92
CA LEU A 274 2.41 -15.60 3.19
C LEU A 274 1.47 -16.28 4.19
N GLY A 275 1.19 -15.60 5.30
CA GLY A 275 0.25 -16.01 6.35
C GLY A 275 -0.67 -14.86 6.76
N GLY A 276 -1.20 -14.93 7.98
CA GLY A 276 -2.06 -13.88 8.53
C GLY A 276 -3.37 -13.68 7.75
N LEU A 277 -3.98 -12.52 7.94
CA LEU A 277 -5.24 -12.16 7.28
C LEU A 277 -5.15 -12.15 5.75
N VAL A 278 -4.06 -11.60 5.18
CA VAL A 278 -3.86 -11.55 3.73
C VAL A 278 -3.60 -12.94 3.17
N GLY A 279 -2.87 -13.80 3.87
CA GLY A 279 -2.70 -15.20 3.47
C GLY A 279 -4.01 -15.99 3.46
N ASN A 280 -4.90 -15.73 4.43
CA ASN A 280 -6.25 -16.32 4.46
C ASN A 280 -7.08 -15.85 3.25
N LEU A 281 -7.02 -14.56 2.92
CA LEU A 281 -7.69 -13.98 1.75
C LEU A 281 -7.15 -14.56 0.44
N LYS A 282 -5.82 -14.73 0.32
CA LYS A 282 -5.20 -15.35 -0.86
C LYS A 282 -5.66 -16.78 -1.07
N ARG A 283 -5.76 -17.59 -0.01
CA ARG A 283 -6.26 -18.97 -0.12
C ARG A 283 -7.75 -19.02 -0.52
N ARG A 284 -8.54 -18.04 -0.07
CA ARG A 284 -9.97 -17.96 -0.38
C ARG A 284 -10.24 -17.44 -1.79
N TYR A 285 -9.40 -16.53 -2.30
CA TYR A 285 -9.59 -15.85 -3.59
C TYR A 285 -8.31 -15.90 -4.45
N PRO A 286 -7.78 -17.10 -4.78
CA PRO A 286 -6.46 -17.24 -5.41
C PRO A 286 -6.34 -16.50 -6.75
N GLU A 287 -7.39 -16.54 -7.57
CA GLU A 287 -7.43 -15.85 -8.88
C GLU A 287 -7.27 -14.33 -8.74
N PHE A 288 -7.96 -13.72 -7.77
CA PHE A 288 -7.85 -12.28 -7.53
C PHE A 288 -6.43 -11.90 -7.07
N TRP A 289 -5.88 -12.66 -6.14
CA TRP A 289 -4.56 -12.39 -5.56
C TRP A 289 -3.39 -12.83 -6.45
N ALA A 290 -3.66 -13.51 -7.57
CA ALA A 290 -2.64 -13.81 -8.58
C ALA A 290 -2.04 -12.52 -9.15
N ASP A 291 -2.81 -11.45 -9.23
CA ASP A 291 -2.39 -10.13 -9.73
C ASP A 291 -1.81 -9.19 -8.67
N TRP A 292 -1.51 -9.72 -7.48
CA TRP A 292 -0.95 -8.96 -6.38
C TRP A 292 0.40 -9.49 -5.92
N MET A 293 1.31 -8.58 -5.58
CA MET A 293 2.53 -8.85 -4.83
C MET A 293 2.37 -8.36 -3.40
N ILE A 294 2.68 -9.22 -2.44
CA ILE A 294 2.52 -8.93 -1.01
C ILE A 294 3.91 -8.79 -0.38
N LEU A 295 4.29 -7.57 -0.02
CA LEU A 295 5.61 -7.23 0.52
C LEU A 295 5.53 -6.98 2.02
N LYS A 296 6.48 -7.52 2.79
CA LYS A 296 6.65 -7.29 4.23
C LYS A 296 7.87 -6.40 4.44
N LEU A 297 7.70 -5.25 5.10
CA LEU A 297 8.75 -4.27 5.35
C LEU A 297 9.10 -4.19 6.82
#